data_AF-A0A7C4HYF4-F1
#
_entry.id   AF-A0A7C4HYF4-F1
#
_cell.length_a   1.000
_cell.length_b   1.000
_cell.length_c   1.000
_cell.angle_alpha   90.00
_cell.angle_beta   90.00
_cell.angle_gamma   90.00
#
_symmetry.space_group_name_H-M   'P 1'
#
loop_
_entity.id
_entity.type
_entity.pdbx_description
1 polymer ?
#
loop_
_entity_poly.entity_id
_entity_poly.type
_entity_poly.pdbx_seq_one_letter_code
_entity_poly.pdbx_strand_id
1 'polypeptide(L)'
;MRVAVKRKDNRLPNGAIKIGTVAKHFGVSVDLLRLYEREGLLIPLKSPRGTRYFTELDYPWIATILRLVREAHLNLASIRHLLTLLPCWQLRNCPYDRRSDCPLLVDAWQPCWRNRARCPGMDARDCYFCAVYRAAPNAPSVKALLATPNEFCRREREATDS
;
A
#
# COMPACT_ATOMS: atom_id res chain seq x y z
N MET A 1 6.08 0.75 -15.21
CA MET A 1 6.53 1.95 -14.47
C MET A 1 7.32 1.54 -13.22
N ARG A 2 8.49 2.14 -12.98
CA ARG A 2 9.36 1.80 -11.81
C ARG A 2 9.00 2.70 -10.62
N VAL A 3 8.17 2.21 -9.70
CA VAL A 3 7.86 2.87 -8.41
C VAL A 3 8.98 2.60 -7.39
N ALA A 4 10.24 2.77 -7.82
CA ALA A 4 11.38 2.62 -6.93
C ALA A 4 11.95 4.00 -6.60
N VAL A 5 12.27 4.19 -5.33
CA VAL A 5 12.98 5.38 -4.84
C VAL A 5 14.48 5.14 -5.01
N LYS A 6 15.14 5.97 -5.81
CA LYS A 6 16.60 6.13 -5.78
C LYS A 6 16.87 7.36 -4.93
N ARG A 7 17.38 7.18 -3.71
CA ARG A 7 17.71 8.31 -2.83
C ARG A 7 18.91 9.09 -3.39
N LYS A 8 18.95 10.40 -3.12
CA LYS A 8 19.99 11.34 -3.62
C LYS A 8 21.39 11.01 -3.09
N ASP A 9 21.48 10.35 -1.94
CA ASP A 9 22.71 9.88 -1.28
C ASP A 9 23.07 8.41 -1.62
N ASN A 10 22.22 7.70 -2.37
CA ASN A 10 22.36 6.29 -2.71
C ASN A 10 22.51 5.35 -1.49
N ARG A 11 22.16 5.81 -0.28
CA ARG A 11 22.26 5.04 0.97
C ARG A 11 20.91 4.48 1.38
N LEU A 12 20.89 3.22 1.77
CA LEU A 12 19.72 2.58 2.36
C LEU A 12 19.48 3.14 3.77
N PRO A 13 18.22 3.28 4.22
CA PRO A 13 17.93 3.63 5.61
C PRO A 13 18.45 2.52 6.55
N ASN A 14 18.69 2.91 7.80
CA ASN A 14 19.01 1.96 8.87
C ASN A 14 17.89 0.91 9.00
N GLY A 15 18.27 -0.33 9.26
CA GLY A 15 17.29 -1.44 9.34
C GLY A 15 16.75 -1.88 7.98
N ALA A 16 17.48 -1.65 6.88
CA ALA A 16 17.11 -2.17 5.57
C ALA A 16 17.27 -3.70 5.49
N ILE A 17 16.17 -4.40 5.27
CA ILE A 17 16.03 -5.86 5.23
C ILE A 17 15.89 -6.31 3.77
N LYS A 18 16.66 -7.31 3.34
CA LYS A 18 16.56 -7.86 1.98
C LYS A 18 15.18 -8.49 1.74
N ILE A 19 14.65 -8.35 0.53
CA ILE A 19 13.36 -8.95 0.12
C ILE A 19 13.25 -10.44 0.44
N GLY A 20 14.34 -11.21 0.36
CA GLY A 20 14.33 -12.64 0.70
C GLY A 20 14.05 -12.90 2.18
N THR A 21 14.60 -12.08 3.08
CA THR A 21 14.34 -12.19 4.53
C THR A 21 12.90 -11.79 4.84
N VAL A 22 12.37 -10.75 4.20
CA VAL A 22 10.97 -10.34 4.35
C VAL A 22 10.01 -11.41 3.83
N ALA A 23 10.31 -12.00 2.67
CA ALA A 23 9.52 -13.10 2.11
C ALA A 23 9.45 -14.30 3.07
N LYS A 24 10.58 -14.68 3.67
CA LYS A 24 10.65 -15.71 4.71
C LYS A 24 9.82 -15.35 5.94
N HIS A 25 9.91 -14.12 6.43
CA HIS A 25 9.16 -13.66 7.59
C HIS A 25 7.64 -13.81 7.41
N PHE A 26 7.11 -13.47 6.22
CA PHE A 26 5.69 -13.60 5.91
C PHE A 26 5.27 -14.99 5.38
N GLY A 27 6.19 -15.93 5.24
CA GLY A 27 5.91 -17.25 4.66
C GLY A 27 5.41 -17.18 3.21
N VAL A 28 5.97 -16.27 2.40
CA VAL A 28 5.58 -16.06 0.99
C VAL A 28 6.78 -16.15 0.04
N SER A 29 6.51 -16.29 -1.26
CA SER A 29 7.57 -16.25 -2.27
C SER A 29 8.08 -14.83 -2.51
N VAL A 30 9.36 -14.72 -2.87
CA VAL A 30 9.95 -13.44 -3.31
C VAL A 30 9.23 -12.87 -4.53
N ASP A 31 8.73 -13.74 -5.41
CA ASP A 31 8.01 -13.34 -6.61
C ASP A 31 6.63 -12.74 -6.32
N LEU A 32 5.97 -13.15 -5.23
CA LEU A 32 4.75 -12.49 -4.76
C LEU A 32 5.01 -11.03 -4.35
N LEU A 33 6.07 -10.78 -3.59
CA LEU A 33 6.44 -9.41 -3.20
C LEU A 33 6.84 -8.56 -4.43
N ARG A 34 7.49 -9.17 -5.43
CA ARG A 34 7.79 -8.51 -6.71
C ARG A 34 6.52 -8.26 -7.53
N LEU A 35 5.52 -9.15 -7.47
CA LEU A 35 4.21 -8.92 -8.09
C LEU A 35 3.54 -7.69 -7.46
N TYR A 36 3.53 -7.59 -6.13
CA TYR A 36 2.96 -6.43 -5.44
C TYR A 36 3.70 -5.12 -5.75
N GLU A 37 5.03 -5.15 -5.93
CA GLU A 37 5.77 -3.99 -6.47
C GLU A 37 5.31 -3.64 -7.90
N ARG A 38 5.21 -4.62 -8.80
CA ARG A 38 4.81 -4.38 -10.20
C ARG A 38 3.40 -3.81 -10.30
N GLU A 39 2.49 -4.29 -9.46
CA GLU A 39 1.14 -3.74 -9.34
C GLU A 39 1.14 -2.35 -8.70
N GLY A 40 2.22 -1.92 -8.04
CA GLY A 40 2.29 -0.61 -7.39
C GLY A 40 1.65 -0.56 -6.01
N LEU A 41 1.43 -1.73 -5.40
CA LEU A 41 1.00 -1.86 -4.01
C LEU A 41 2.18 -1.65 -3.05
N LEU A 42 3.38 -2.08 -3.45
CA LEU A 42 4.61 -1.93 -2.67
C LEU A 42 5.60 -0.98 -3.35
N ILE A 43 6.30 -0.20 -2.54
CA ILE A 43 7.41 0.65 -2.95
C ILE A 43 8.67 0.09 -2.27
N PRO A 44 9.53 -0.66 -2.98
CA PRO A 44 10.77 -1.14 -2.38
C PRO A 44 11.86 -0.06 -2.43
N LEU A 45 12.74 -0.10 -1.44
CA LEU A 45 14.02 0.57 -1.49
C LEU A 45 14.96 -0.24 -2.41
N LYS A 46 15.81 0.44 -3.19
CA LYS A 46 16.78 -0.24 -4.05
C LYS A 46 18.19 0.21 -3.73
N SER A 47 19.06 -0.78 -3.53
CA SER A 47 20.52 -0.55 -3.52
C SER A 47 21.01 -0.07 -4.88
N PRO A 48 22.25 0.43 -4.99
CA PRO A 48 22.85 0.83 -6.28
C PRO A 48 22.85 -0.30 -7.31
N ARG A 49 23.00 -1.56 -6.84
CA ARG A 49 22.98 -2.78 -7.66
C ARG A 49 21.57 -3.28 -8.02
N GLY A 50 20.52 -2.58 -7.59
CA GLY A 50 19.12 -2.92 -7.90
C GLY A 50 18.48 -3.97 -6.98
N THR A 51 19.21 -4.49 -5.99
CA THR A 51 18.64 -5.37 -4.94
C THR A 51 17.59 -4.61 -4.13
N ARG A 52 16.46 -5.27 -3.87
CA ARG A 52 15.30 -4.71 -3.16
C ARG A 52 15.42 -4.90 -1.66
N TYR A 53 15.08 -3.84 -0.94
CA TYR A 53 15.06 -3.77 0.49
C TYR A 53 13.72 -3.19 0.97
N PHE A 54 13.37 -3.56 2.18
CA PHE A 54 12.25 -3.04 2.95
C PHE A 54 12.76 -2.71 4.34
N THR A 55 11.92 -2.09 5.17
CA THR A 55 12.16 -1.88 6.60
C THR A 55 10.99 -2.47 7.38
N GLU A 56 11.08 -2.52 8.70
CA GLU A 56 9.98 -2.94 9.56
C GLU A 56 8.72 -2.05 9.37
N LEU A 57 8.89 -0.80 8.93
CA LEU A 57 7.77 0.07 8.57
C LEU A 57 6.91 -0.46 7.42
N ASP A 58 7.43 -1.37 6.61
CA ASP A 58 6.71 -1.99 5.49
C ASP A 58 5.90 -3.21 5.94
N TYR A 59 6.18 -3.78 7.12
CA TYR A 59 5.58 -5.03 7.59
C TYR A 59 4.07 -4.91 7.80
N PRO A 60 3.54 -3.86 8.46
CA PRO A 60 2.10 -3.69 8.58
C PRO A 60 1.41 -3.66 7.22
N TRP A 61 2.02 -3.00 6.23
CA TRP A 61 1.42 -2.90 4.90
C TRP A 61 1.43 -4.23 4.14
N ILE A 62 2.55 -4.97 4.19
CA ILE A 62 2.64 -6.30 3.58
C ILE A 62 1.63 -7.25 4.23
N ALA A 63 1.52 -7.24 5.56
CA ALA A 63 0.52 -8.01 6.30
C ALA A 63 -0.89 -7.66 5.83
N THR A 64 -1.23 -6.37 5.77
CA THR A 64 -2.56 -5.91 5.32
C THR A 64 -2.88 -6.36 3.90
N ILE A 65 -1.94 -6.24 2.95
CA ILE A 65 -2.17 -6.72 1.57
C ILE A 65 -2.46 -8.23 1.56
N LEU A 66 -1.68 -9.02 2.29
CA LEU A 66 -1.89 -10.47 2.36
C LEU A 66 -3.27 -10.81 2.93
N ARG A 67 -3.71 -10.09 3.98
CA ARG A 67 -5.05 -10.26 4.55
C ARG A 67 -6.15 -9.84 3.59
N LEU A 68 -6.01 -8.72 2.88
CA LEU A 68 -6.99 -8.29 1.87
C LEU A 68 -7.19 -9.34 0.77
N VAL A 69 -6.11 -10.01 0.35
CA VAL A 69 -6.16 -11.06 -0.67
C VAL A 69 -6.75 -12.37 -0.12
N ARG A 70 -6.36 -12.77 1.10
CA ARG A 70 -6.70 -14.08 1.67
C ARG A 70 -8.04 -14.10 2.41
N GLU A 71 -8.32 -13.06 3.20
CA GLU A 71 -9.52 -12.96 4.06
C GLU A 71 -10.66 -12.24 3.35
N ALA A 72 -10.36 -11.12 2.67
CA ALA A 72 -11.38 -10.32 1.98
C ALA A 72 -11.56 -10.70 0.48
N HIS A 73 -10.81 -11.71 0.01
CA HIS A 73 -10.84 -12.21 -1.38
C HIS A 73 -10.71 -11.14 -2.47
N LEU A 74 -10.02 -10.03 -2.17
CA LEU A 74 -9.83 -8.95 -3.12
C LEU A 74 -8.71 -9.26 -4.11
N ASN A 75 -8.99 -8.98 -5.38
CA ASN A 75 -7.94 -8.97 -6.40
C ASN A 75 -7.07 -7.69 -6.28
N LEU A 76 -5.89 -7.72 -6.90
CA LEU A 76 -4.93 -6.62 -6.82
C LEU A 76 -5.45 -5.32 -7.44
N ALA A 77 -6.33 -5.40 -8.45
CA ALA A 77 -6.94 -4.23 -9.07
C ALA A 77 -7.89 -3.51 -8.12
N SER A 78 -8.71 -4.26 -7.37
CA SER A 78 -9.59 -3.72 -6.33
C SER A 78 -8.79 -3.07 -5.21
N ILE A 79 -7.70 -3.70 -4.76
CA ILE A 79 -6.81 -3.11 -3.74
C ILE A 79 -6.21 -1.79 -4.27
N ARG A 80 -5.74 -1.74 -5.52
CA ARG A 80 -5.25 -0.49 -6.13
C ARG A 80 -6.33 0.58 -6.15
N HIS A 81 -7.56 0.22 -6.51
CA HIS A 81 -8.67 1.16 -6.54
C HIS A 81 -8.99 1.71 -5.14
N LEU A 82 -9.02 0.87 -4.11
CA LEU A 82 -9.21 1.30 -2.72
C LEU A 82 -8.17 2.33 -2.27
N LEU A 83 -6.91 2.15 -2.68
CA LEU A 83 -5.82 3.06 -2.33
C LEU A 83 -5.93 4.42 -3.01
N THR A 84 -6.71 4.54 -4.08
CA THR A 84 -7.01 5.83 -4.68
C THR A 84 -7.88 6.70 -3.77
N LEU A 85 -8.65 6.10 -2.85
CA LEU A 85 -9.56 6.80 -1.94
C LEU A 85 -8.84 7.48 -0.77
N LEU A 86 -7.53 7.30 -0.65
CA LEU A 86 -6.74 7.92 0.42
C LEU A 86 -6.80 9.46 0.31
N PRO A 87 -7.13 10.16 1.41
CA PRO A 87 -7.30 11.61 1.39
C PRO A 87 -5.94 12.31 1.42
N CYS A 88 -5.25 12.32 0.28
CA CYS A 88 -3.91 12.90 0.19
C CYS A 88 -3.88 14.40 0.55
N TRP A 89 -4.99 15.10 0.35
CA TRP A 89 -5.17 16.50 0.71
C TRP A 89 -5.14 16.74 2.22
N GLN A 90 -5.82 15.91 3.00
CA GLN A 90 -5.78 15.96 4.46
C GLN A 90 -4.39 15.56 5.00
N LEU A 91 -3.78 14.52 4.43
CA LEU A 91 -2.52 13.97 4.93
C LEU A 91 -1.28 14.82 4.60
N ARG A 92 -1.36 15.69 3.59
CA ARG A 92 -0.21 16.47 3.09
C ARG A 92 -0.46 17.96 2.99
N ASN A 93 -1.64 18.43 3.36
CA ASN A 93 -2.06 19.81 3.12
C ASN A 93 -1.88 20.21 1.64
N CYS A 94 -2.43 19.36 0.75
CA CYS A 94 -2.34 19.55 -0.70
C CYS A 94 -3.22 20.75 -1.11
N PRO A 95 -2.88 21.53 -2.16
CA PRO A 95 -3.70 22.66 -2.62
C PRO A 95 -5.07 22.26 -3.22
N TYR A 96 -5.39 20.97 -3.27
CA TYR A 96 -6.66 20.47 -3.78
C TYR A 96 -7.50 19.99 -2.61
N ASP A 97 -8.75 20.42 -2.50
CA ASP A 97 -9.61 20.07 -1.36
C ASP A 97 -10.39 18.76 -1.57
N ARG A 98 -10.46 18.29 -2.82
CA ARG A 98 -11.18 17.07 -3.21
C ARG A 98 -10.39 16.23 -4.20
N ARG A 99 -10.69 14.93 -4.21
CA ARG A 99 -10.12 13.96 -5.13
C ARG A 99 -10.34 14.32 -6.60
N SER A 100 -11.54 14.76 -6.96
CA SER A 100 -11.95 15.12 -8.34
C SER A 100 -11.04 16.16 -8.96
N ASP A 101 -10.50 17.03 -8.13
CA ASP A 101 -9.73 18.20 -8.54
C ASP A 101 -8.23 17.87 -8.67
N CYS A 102 -7.85 16.64 -8.31
CA CYS A 102 -6.46 16.21 -8.29
C CYS A 102 -5.98 15.74 -9.68
N PRO A 103 -4.98 16.41 -10.29
CA PRO A 103 -4.45 16.04 -11.61
C PRO A 103 -3.67 14.72 -11.64
N LEU A 104 -3.47 14.07 -10.48
CA LEU A 104 -2.80 12.76 -10.36
C LEU A 104 -3.74 11.56 -10.49
N LEU A 105 -5.04 11.76 -10.23
CA LEU A 105 -6.03 10.69 -10.14
C LEU A 105 -7.02 10.72 -11.32
N VAL A 106 -6.70 11.45 -12.38
CA VAL A 106 -7.49 11.55 -13.62
C VAL A 106 -7.78 10.15 -14.19
N ASP A 107 -6.81 9.23 -14.10
CA ASP A 107 -6.95 7.82 -14.47
C ASP A 107 -7.18 6.91 -13.23
N ALA A 108 -8.38 7.00 -12.64
CA ALA A 108 -8.83 6.58 -11.30
C ALA A 108 -8.57 5.12 -10.79
N TRP A 109 -7.64 4.37 -11.38
CA TRP A 109 -7.33 2.97 -11.05
C TRP A 109 -5.97 2.77 -10.37
N GLN A 110 -5.20 3.84 -10.17
CA GLN A 110 -3.86 3.80 -9.61
C GLN A 110 -3.72 4.78 -8.45
N PRO A 111 -3.07 4.38 -7.33
CA PRO A 111 -2.81 5.29 -6.23
C PRO A 111 -1.83 6.40 -6.65
N CYS A 112 -1.85 7.53 -5.96
CA CYS A 112 -1.11 8.73 -6.35
C CYS A 112 0.41 8.50 -6.50
N TRP A 113 1.00 7.56 -5.74
CA TRP A 113 2.43 7.22 -5.81
C TRP A 113 2.85 6.44 -7.07
N ARG A 114 1.90 5.89 -7.82
CA ARG A 114 2.16 5.37 -9.18
C ARG A 114 2.34 6.52 -10.16
N ASN A 115 1.59 7.61 -10.00
CA ASN A 115 1.58 8.76 -10.90
C ASN A 115 2.46 9.93 -10.43
N ARG A 116 3.54 9.64 -9.68
CA ARG A 116 4.34 10.62 -8.91
C ARG A 116 4.87 11.87 -9.63
N ALA A 117 4.90 11.88 -10.97
CA ALA A 117 5.52 12.94 -11.77
C ALA A 117 4.85 14.32 -11.62
N ARG A 118 3.61 14.39 -11.13
CA ARG A 118 2.83 15.65 -11.03
C ARG A 118 2.40 16.01 -9.62
N CYS A 119 3.06 15.46 -8.60
CA CYS A 119 2.66 15.69 -7.21
C CYS A 119 3.20 17.03 -6.67
N PRO A 120 2.35 17.96 -6.17
CA PRO A 120 2.79 19.31 -5.79
C PRO A 120 3.70 19.36 -4.56
N GLY A 121 3.42 18.54 -3.55
CA GLY A 121 4.01 18.70 -2.21
C GLY A 121 5.30 17.95 -1.94
N MET A 122 6.10 17.58 -2.95
CA MET A 122 7.37 16.87 -2.73
C MET A 122 8.40 17.25 -3.79
N ASP A 123 9.67 17.21 -3.38
CA ASP A 123 10.84 17.04 -4.26
C ASP A 123 10.79 15.67 -4.98
N ALA A 124 9.78 15.48 -5.82
CA ALA A 124 9.55 14.52 -6.90
C ALA A 124 9.91 13.03 -6.73
N ARG A 125 10.43 12.52 -5.60
CA ARG A 125 11.11 11.21 -5.63
C ARG A 125 10.84 10.25 -4.48
N ASP A 126 10.32 10.69 -3.33
CA ASP A 126 10.25 9.81 -2.15
C ASP A 126 8.82 9.43 -1.70
N CYS A 127 8.08 8.78 -2.60
CA CYS A 127 6.78 8.19 -2.24
C CYS A 127 6.91 7.12 -1.15
N TYR A 128 8.11 6.58 -0.89
CA TYR A 128 8.32 5.59 0.17
C TYR A 128 8.11 6.17 1.57
N PHE A 129 8.52 7.42 1.82
CA PHE A 129 8.27 8.10 3.11
C PHE A 129 7.04 9.02 3.11
N CYS A 130 6.27 9.03 2.02
CA CYS A 130 5.06 9.85 1.92
C CYS A 130 4.00 9.42 2.94
N ALA A 131 3.42 10.39 3.65
CA ALA A 131 2.33 10.17 4.60
C ALA A 131 1.15 9.40 3.99
N VAL A 132 0.84 9.63 2.71
CA VAL A 132 -0.25 8.94 2.00
C VAL A 132 0.07 7.44 1.84
N TYR A 133 1.29 7.10 1.44
CA TYR A 133 1.71 5.69 1.32
C TYR A 133 1.76 5.01 2.69
N ARG A 134 2.30 5.70 3.69
CA ARG A 134 2.42 5.19 5.06
C ARG A 134 1.09 5.06 5.80
N ALA A 135 0.09 5.83 5.40
CA ALA A 135 -1.27 5.72 5.93
C ALA A 135 -2.07 4.55 5.31
N ALA A 136 -1.63 3.96 4.19
CA ALA A 136 -2.37 2.91 3.48
C ALA A 136 -2.85 1.73 4.35
N PRO A 137 -2.04 1.16 5.25
CA PRO A 137 -2.49 0.06 6.14
C PRO A 137 -3.61 0.48 7.08
N ASN A 138 -3.66 1.76 7.42
CA ASN A 138 -4.55 2.31 8.43
C ASN A 138 -5.75 3.07 7.84
N ALA A 139 -5.87 3.09 6.52
CA ALA A 139 -6.95 3.79 5.84
C ALA A 139 -8.32 3.26 6.29
N PRO A 140 -9.30 4.13 6.60
CA PRO A 140 -10.64 3.68 6.97
C PRO A 140 -11.25 2.71 5.94
N SER A 141 -11.07 3.00 4.65
CA SER A 141 -11.53 2.15 3.54
C SER A 141 -10.89 0.75 3.54
N VAL A 142 -9.65 0.62 4.01
CA VAL A 142 -8.94 -0.67 4.13
C VAL A 142 -9.33 -1.39 5.40
N LYS A 143 -9.35 -0.67 6.53
CA LYS A 143 -9.72 -1.22 7.84
C LYS A 143 -11.14 -1.77 7.85
N ALA A 144 -12.10 -1.06 7.23
CA ALA A 144 -13.49 -1.49 7.16
C ALA A 144 -13.66 -2.87 6.50
N LEU A 145 -12.80 -3.21 5.52
CA LEU A 145 -12.85 -4.49 4.80
C LEU A 145 -12.18 -5.65 5.56
N LEU A 146 -11.37 -5.33 6.58
CA LEU A 146 -10.68 -6.30 7.43
C LEU A 146 -11.26 -6.36 8.85
N ALA A 147 -12.22 -5.48 9.17
CA ALA A 147 -13.06 -5.59 10.34
C ALA A 147 -13.99 -6.78 10.09
N THR A 148 -13.70 -7.92 10.71
CA THR A 148 -14.48 -9.14 10.55
C THR A 148 -15.96 -8.87 10.88
N PRO A 149 -16.93 -9.34 10.06
CA PRO A 149 -18.34 -9.42 10.46
C PRO A 149 -18.59 -10.62 11.39
N ASN A 150 -17.73 -10.84 12.39
CA ASN A 150 -17.83 -12.01 13.28
C ASN A 150 -18.84 -11.83 14.42
N GLU A 151 -19.93 -11.12 14.16
CA GLU A 151 -21.16 -11.13 14.97
C GLU A 151 -22.44 -11.35 14.13
N PHE A 152 -22.39 -11.26 12.80
CA PHE A 152 -23.62 -11.35 11.99
C PHE A 152 -24.06 -12.80 11.70
N CYS A 153 -23.13 -13.74 11.52
CA CYS A 153 -23.44 -15.14 11.15
C CYS A 153 -23.70 -16.10 12.32
N ARG A 154 -23.76 -15.62 13.58
CA ARG A 154 -24.15 -16.47 14.73
C ARG A 154 -25.62 -16.40 15.10
N ARG A 155 -26.38 -15.41 14.63
CA ARG A 155 -27.79 -15.20 15.02
C ARG A 155 -28.83 -15.95 14.19
N GLU A 156 -28.49 -16.49 13.02
CA GLU A 156 -29.48 -17.17 12.16
C GLU A 156 -29.43 -18.71 12.24
N ARG A 157 -28.69 -19.28 13.19
CA ARG A 157 -28.70 -20.74 13.48
C ARG A 157 -29.31 -21.12 14.83
N GLU A 158 -29.75 -20.16 15.63
CA GLU A 158 -30.44 -20.39 16.91
C GLU A 158 -31.94 -20.07 16.85
N ALA A 159 -32.48 -19.69 15.68
CA ALA A 159 -33.91 -19.38 15.49
C ALA A 159 -34.71 -20.49 14.77
N THR A 160 -34.13 -21.68 14.62
CA THR A 160 -34.78 -22.83 13.94
C THR A 160 -34.78 -24.11 14.78
N ASP A 161 -34.64 -23.98 16.10
CA ASP A 161 -34.79 -25.09 17.04
C ASP A 161 -35.34 -24.56 18.38
N SER A 162 -36.57 -24.04 18.35
CA SER A 162 -37.45 -23.79 19.51
C SER A 162 -38.90 -23.67 19.07
#